data_AF-A0A417Z1J5-F1
#
_entry.id   AF-A0A417Z1J5-F1
#
_cell.length_a   1.000
_cell.length_b   1.000
_cell.length_c   1.000
_cell.angle_alpha   90.00
_cell.angle_beta   90.00
_cell.angle_gamma   90.00
#
_symmetry.space_group_name_H-M   'P 1'
#
loop_
_entity.id
_entity.type
_entity.pdbx_description
1 polymer ?
#
loop_
_entity_poly.entity_id
_entity_poly.type
_entity_poly.pdbx_seq_one_letter_code
_entity_poly.pdbx_strand_id
1 'polypeptide(L)'
;MVLVLGALLLGGYFGLLLAPASTPWLWALMLGISGWSFPGAIAMITARTRNPRITAQVSGFVQPIGYVIAGVGPVAVGIVHELVGGWTLVLLLLMGTGVIMTAAGLVLARSGYVDDELA
;
A
#
# COMPACT_ATOMS: atom_id res chain seq x y z
N MET A 1 -6.63 6.14 10.85
CA MET A 1 -6.00 4.83 10.52
C MET A 1 -4.98 4.95 9.40
N VAL A 2 -5.35 5.34 8.16
CA VAL A 2 -4.42 5.38 7.02
C VAL A 2 -3.14 6.19 7.27
N LEU A 3 -3.23 7.35 7.93
CA LEU A 3 -2.07 8.18 8.24
C LEU A 3 -1.05 7.44 9.13
N VAL A 4 -1.52 6.65 10.09
CA VAL A 4 -0.65 5.87 10.97
C VAL A 4 0.04 4.76 10.19
N LEU A 5 -0.72 4.01 9.38
CA LEU A 5 -0.17 2.93 8.55
C LEU A 5 0.83 3.47 7.52
N GLY A 6 0.53 4.62 6.90
CA GLY A 6 1.43 5.32 6.00
C GLY A 6 2.72 5.80 6.68
N ALA A 7 2.61 6.41 7.86
CA ALA A 7 3.77 6.84 8.63
C ALA A 7 4.66 5.65 9.04
N LEU A 8 4.07 4.52 9.43
CA LEU A 8 4.80 3.30 9.76
C LEU A 8 5.52 2.72 8.53
N LEU A 9 4.86 2.69 7.37
CA LEU A 9 5.46 2.22 6.11
C LEU A 9 6.66 3.09 5.71
N LEU A 10 6.46 4.41 5.67
CA LEU A 10 7.51 5.38 5.33
C LEU A 10 8.66 5.33 6.34
N GLY A 11 8.35 5.34 7.63
CA GLY A 11 9.33 5.28 8.70
C GLY A 11 10.12 3.96 8.70
N GLY A 12 9.49 2.83 8.37
CA GLY A 12 10.16 1.53 8.27
C GLY A 12 11.19 1.50 7.14
N TYR A 13 10.84 1.97 5.95
CA TYR A 13 11.79 2.07 4.83
C TYR A 13 12.87 3.12 5.08
N PHE A 14 12.52 4.25 5.69
CA PHE A 14 13.49 5.29 6.06
C PHE A 14 14.49 4.79 7.10
N GLY A 15 14.04 4.02 8.10
CA GLY A 15 14.90 3.36 9.08
C GLY A 15 15.86 2.35 8.45
N LEU A 16 15.38 1.54 7.51
CA LEU A 16 16.23 0.65 6.72
C LEU A 16 17.25 1.40 5.86
N LEU A 17 16.90 2.58 5.35
CA LEU A 17 17.80 3.40 4.54
C LEU A 17 18.95 3.98 5.36
N LEU A 18 18.66 4.46 6.58
CA LEU A 18 19.66 5.15 7.41
C LEU A 18 20.45 4.22 8.33
N ALA A 19 19.79 3.23 8.93
CA ALA A 19 20.39 2.42 9.99
C ALA A 19 19.90 0.96 9.96
N PRO A 20 20.14 0.22 8.86
CA PRO A 20 19.55 -1.11 8.62
C PRO A 20 19.91 -2.14 9.69
N ALA A 21 21.12 -2.10 10.24
CA ALA A 21 21.62 -3.07 11.21
C ALA A 21 21.43 -2.65 12.69
N SER A 22 20.96 -1.42 12.95
CA SER A 22 20.91 -0.88 14.32
C SER A 22 19.75 -1.48 15.14
N THR A 23 18.53 -1.41 14.62
CA THR A 23 17.30 -1.88 15.26
C THR A 23 16.39 -2.61 14.25
N PRO A 24 16.86 -3.71 13.63
CA PRO A 24 16.13 -4.39 12.55
C PRO A 24 14.72 -4.84 12.96
N TRP A 25 14.52 -5.22 14.22
CA TRP A 25 13.21 -5.57 14.78
C TRP A 25 12.22 -4.40 14.75
N LEU A 26 12.67 -3.18 15.01
CA LEU A 26 11.82 -1.99 14.95
C LEU A 26 11.32 -1.76 13.53
N TRP A 27 12.24 -1.79 12.55
CA TRP A 27 11.90 -1.61 11.14
C TRP A 27 10.95 -2.70 10.64
N ALA A 28 11.22 -3.96 10.99
CA ALA A 28 10.36 -5.09 10.64
C ALA A 28 8.96 -4.96 11.25
N LEU A 29 8.84 -4.54 12.52
CA LEU A 29 7.55 -4.32 13.17
C LEU A 29 6.77 -3.17 12.53
N MET A 30 7.43 -2.05 12.22
CA MET A 30 6.80 -0.92 11.53
C MET A 30 6.23 -1.35 10.17
N LEU A 31 7.05 -2.03 9.35
CA LEU A 31 6.62 -2.52 8.04
C LEU A 31 5.52 -3.60 8.18
N GLY A 32 5.64 -4.52 9.12
CA GLY A 32 4.65 -5.57 9.38
C GLY A 32 3.27 -5.01 9.76
N ILE A 33 3.23 -4.04 10.69
CA ILE A 33 1.99 -3.37 11.09
C ILE A 33 1.40 -2.57 9.92
N SER A 34 2.24 -1.90 9.12
CA SER A 34 1.76 -1.16 7.95
C SER A 34 1.05 -2.04 6.91
N GLY A 35 1.36 -3.34 6.89
CA GLY A 35 0.69 -4.35 6.05
C GLY A 35 -0.81 -4.52 6.33
N TRP A 36 -1.32 -4.03 7.47
CA TRP A 36 -2.76 -4.00 7.75
C TRP A 36 -3.55 -3.08 6.81
N SER A 37 -2.86 -2.27 6.01
CA SER A 37 -3.44 -1.50 4.92
C SER A 37 -4.16 -2.38 3.89
N PHE A 38 -3.66 -3.59 3.61
CA PHE A 38 -4.28 -4.51 2.64
C PHE A 38 -5.67 -5.00 3.07
N PRO A 39 -5.85 -5.67 4.23
CA PRO A 39 -7.19 -6.06 4.67
C PRO A 39 -8.08 -4.84 4.94
N GLY A 40 -7.50 -3.71 5.39
CA GLY A 40 -8.23 -2.46 5.54
C GLY A 40 -8.82 -1.95 4.22
N ALA A 41 -8.07 -2.02 3.12
CA ALA A 41 -8.55 -1.65 1.79
C ALA A 41 -9.69 -2.57 1.32
N ILE A 42 -9.58 -3.88 1.53
CA ILE A 42 -10.64 -4.85 1.18
C ILE A 42 -11.92 -4.55 1.99
N ALA A 43 -11.80 -4.30 3.30
CA ALA A 43 -12.94 -3.97 4.15
C ALA A 43 -13.66 -2.68 3.70
N MET A 44 -12.92 -1.73 3.12
CA MET A 44 -13.53 -0.49 2.62
C MET A 44 -14.39 -0.71 1.37
N ILE A 45 -14.17 -1.78 0.59
CA ILE A 45 -15.03 -2.09 -0.56
C ILE A 45 -16.47 -2.27 -0.07
N THR A 46 -16.68 -3.15 0.92
CA THR A 46 -18.02 -3.39 1.48
C THR A 46 -18.54 -2.21 2.29
N ALA A 47 -17.66 -1.46 2.97
CA ALA A 47 -18.08 -0.25 3.70
C ALA A 47 -18.54 0.90 2.78
N ARG A 48 -18.11 0.91 1.52
CA ARG A 48 -18.40 1.97 0.53
C ARG A 48 -19.35 1.56 -0.59
N THR A 49 -19.89 0.34 -0.51
CA THR A 49 -20.92 -0.15 -1.43
C THR A 49 -22.15 -0.61 -0.65
N ARG A 50 -23.36 -0.39 -1.18
CA ARG A 50 -24.61 -0.86 -0.57
C ARG A 50 -25.17 -2.08 -1.32
N ASN A 51 -25.09 -2.07 -2.65
CA ASN A 51 -25.60 -3.14 -3.49
C ASN A 51 -24.55 -4.26 -3.66
N PRO A 52 -24.87 -5.54 -3.35
CA PRO A 52 -23.95 -6.66 -3.54
C PRO A 52 -23.41 -6.80 -4.97
N ARG A 53 -24.19 -6.39 -5.99
CA ARG A 53 -23.73 -6.37 -7.38
C ARG A 53 -22.61 -5.35 -7.59
N ILE A 54 -22.74 -4.16 -7.00
CA ILE A 54 -21.72 -3.10 -7.08
C ILE A 54 -20.49 -3.52 -6.27
N THR A 55 -20.65 -4.11 -5.08
CA THR A 55 -19.55 -4.70 -4.30
C THR A 55 -18.72 -5.68 -5.14
N ALA A 56 -19.40 -6.61 -5.83
CA ALA A 56 -18.75 -7.59 -6.68
C ALA A 56 -18.01 -6.94 -7.87
N GLN A 57 -18.61 -5.93 -8.49
CA GLN A 57 -18.00 -5.18 -9.59
C GLN A 57 -16.74 -4.41 -9.15
N VAL A 58 -16.83 -3.66 -8.05
CA VAL A 58 -15.69 -2.91 -7.49
C VAL A 58 -14.57 -3.87 -7.11
N SER A 59 -14.89 -4.95 -6.40
CA SER A 59 -13.92 -5.98 -6.03
C SER A 59 -13.25 -6.62 -7.25
N GLY A 60 -14.05 -6.99 -8.27
CA GLY A 60 -13.57 -7.59 -9.52
C GLY A 60 -12.71 -6.64 -10.36
N PHE A 61 -12.89 -5.33 -10.22
CA PHE A 61 -12.06 -4.33 -10.86
C PHE A 61 -10.71 -4.13 -10.14
N VAL A 62 -10.73 -3.92 -8.81
CA VAL A 62 -9.53 -3.53 -8.07
C VAL A 62 -8.57 -4.69 -7.80
N GLN A 63 -9.07 -5.90 -7.51
CA GLN A 63 -8.22 -7.01 -7.08
C GLN A 63 -7.27 -7.50 -8.18
N PRO A 64 -7.72 -7.78 -9.42
CA PRO A 64 -6.81 -8.28 -10.45
C PRO A 64 -5.69 -7.28 -10.78
N ILE A 65 -6.02 -5.99 -10.85
CA ILE A 65 -5.03 -4.91 -11.06
C ILE A 65 -4.02 -4.90 -9.92
N GLY A 66 -4.49 -4.93 -8.67
CA GLY A 66 -3.63 -4.99 -7.49
C GLY A 66 -2.71 -6.20 -7.48
N TYR A 67 -3.22 -7.38 -7.84
CA TYR A 67 -2.42 -8.61 -7.89
C TYR A 67 -1.42 -8.65 -9.03
N VAL A 68 -1.73 -8.07 -10.21
CA VAL A 68 -0.76 -7.92 -11.30
C VAL A 68 0.38 -7.02 -10.84
N ILE A 69 0.09 -5.87 -10.22
CA ILE A 69 1.11 -4.97 -9.67
C ILE A 69 1.92 -5.68 -8.59
N ALA A 70 1.28 -6.43 -7.69
CA ALA A 70 1.95 -7.18 -6.64
C ALA A 70 2.87 -8.29 -7.20
N GLY A 71 2.47 -8.94 -8.29
CA GLY A 71 3.29 -9.95 -8.96
C GLY A 71 4.50 -9.34 -9.69
N VAL A 72 4.32 -8.19 -10.34
CA VAL A 72 5.39 -7.49 -11.07
C VAL A 72 6.36 -6.78 -10.12
N GLY A 73 5.88 -6.31 -8.97
CA GLY A 73 6.64 -5.52 -8.00
C GLY A 73 8.01 -6.13 -7.62
N PRO A 74 8.07 -7.39 -7.14
CA PRO A 74 9.34 -8.05 -6.79
C PRO A 74 10.32 -8.15 -7.96
N VAL A 75 9.82 -8.42 -9.17
CA VAL A 75 10.66 -8.50 -10.39
C VAL A 75 11.23 -7.13 -10.72
N ALA A 76 10.40 -6.08 -10.71
CA ALA A 76 10.84 -4.71 -10.94
C ALA A 76 11.88 -4.26 -9.90
N VAL A 77 11.65 -4.57 -8.61
CA VAL A 77 12.59 -4.30 -7.53
C VAL A 77 13.92 -5.01 -7.76
N GLY A 78 13.89 -6.29 -8.14
CA GLY A 78 15.10 -7.07 -8.44
C GLY A 78 15.92 -6.47 -9.58
N ILE A 79 15.27 -6.12 -10.69
CA ILE A 79 15.91 -5.47 -11.84
C ILE A 79 16.54 -4.13 -11.43
N VAL A 80 15.80 -3.28 -10.71
CA VAL A 80 16.33 -1.97 -10.26
C VAL A 80 17.51 -2.16 -9.32
N HIS A 81 17.44 -3.13 -8.40
CA HIS A 81 18.53 -3.44 -7.48
C HIS A 81 19.78 -3.91 -8.21
N GLU A 82 19.64 -4.79 -9.22
CA GLU A 82 20.76 -5.30 -10.02
C GLU A 82 21.42 -4.19 -10.85
N LEU A 83 20.62 -3.31 -11.48
CA LEU A 83 21.13 -2.22 -12.31
C LEU A 83 21.87 -1.14 -11.51
N VAL A 84 21.40 -0.82 -10.30
CA VAL A 84 21.98 0.24 -9.46
C VAL A 84 23.03 -0.31 -8.47
N GLY A 85 23.02 -1.62 -8.21
CA GLY A 85 23.97 -2.28 -7.31
C GLY A 85 23.74 -1.96 -5.83
N GLY A 86 22.53 -1.50 -5.45
CA GLY A 86 22.23 -1.15 -4.06
C GLY A 86 20.76 -0.84 -3.77
N TRP A 87 20.47 -0.68 -2.48
CA TRP A 87 19.10 -0.58 -1.96
C TRP A 87 18.54 0.84 -1.91
N THR A 88 19.37 1.86 -2.04
CA THR A 88 18.94 3.26 -1.86
C THR A 88 17.78 3.62 -2.79
N LEU A 89 17.94 3.41 -4.10
CA LEU A 89 16.88 3.74 -5.07
C LEU A 89 15.64 2.86 -4.86
N VAL A 90 15.82 1.58 -4.56
CA VAL A 90 14.72 0.65 -4.26
C VAL A 90 13.90 1.14 -3.08
N LEU A 91 14.55 1.50 -1.96
CA LEU A 91 13.87 2.00 -0.76
C LEU A 91 13.17 3.35 -1.02
N LEU A 92 13.77 4.24 -1.81
CA LEU A 92 13.11 5.49 -2.23
C LEU A 92 11.84 5.22 -3.04
N LEU A 93 11.87 4.29 -3.99
CA LEU A 93 10.69 3.90 -4.78
C LEU A 93 9.61 3.26 -3.91
N LEU A 94 9.98 2.38 -2.98
CA LEU A 94 9.05 1.77 -2.03
C LEU A 94 8.44 2.79 -1.06
N MET A 95 9.19 3.81 -0.65
CA MET A 95 8.60 4.94 0.09
C MET A 95 7.58 5.69 -0.77
N GLY A 96 7.84 5.85 -2.06
CA GLY A 96 6.89 6.43 -3.01
C GLY A 96 5.55 5.70 -3.03
N THR A 97 5.53 4.36 -2.98
CA THR A 97 4.28 3.59 -2.91
C THR A 97 3.52 3.85 -1.60
N GLY A 98 4.22 4.07 -0.50
CA GLY A 98 3.62 4.47 0.78
C GLY A 98 2.96 5.85 0.74
N VAL A 99 3.54 6.81 0.01
CA VAL A 99 2.90 8.11 -0.24
C VAL A 99 1.62 7.94 -1.05
N ILE A 100 1.66 7.15 -2.13
CA ILE A 100 0.49 6.87 -2.98
C ILE A 100 -0.61 6.19 -2.17
N MET A 101 -0.27 5.16 -1.38
CA MET A 101 -1.20 4.46 -0.50
C MET A 101 -1.86 5.43 0.50
N THR A 102 -1.07 6.32 1.11
CA THR A 102 -1.57 7.28 2.10
C THR A 102 -2.52 8.28 1.44
N ALA A 103 -2.16 8.82 0.27
CA ALA A 103 -3.00 9.73 -0.49
C ALA A 103 -4.33 9.07 -0.91
N ALA A 104 -4.27 7.84 -1.43
CA ALA A 104 -5.46 7.09 -1.81
C ALA A 104 -6.39 6.83 -0.61
N GLY A 105 -5.85 6.42 0.54
CA GLY A 105 -6.67 6.20 1.73
C GLY A 105 -7.22 7.49 2.36
N LEU A 106 -6.60 8.66 2.14
CA LEU A 106 -7.18 9.95 2.51
C LEU A 106 -8.39 10.32 1.63
N VAL A 107 -8.33 10.01 0.33
CA VAL A 107 -9.50 10.15 -0.56
C VAL A 107 -10.62 9.23 -0.09
N LEU A 108 -10.30 7.97 0.22
CA LEU A 108 -11.24 6.97 0.71
C LEU A 108 -11.81 7.28 2.10
N ALA A 109 -11.21 8.19 2.86
CA ALA A 109 -11.71 8.62 4.17
C ALA A 109 -12.88 9.62 4.06
N ARG A 110 -13.09 10.27 2.91
CA ARG A 110 -14.20 11.21 2.69
C ARG A 110 -15.54 10.49 2.69
N SER A 111 -16.64 11.11 3.12
CA SER A 111 -17.98 10.50 3.09
C SER A 111 -18.49 10.29 1.65
N GLY A 112 -19.23 9.21 1.41
CA GLY A 112 -19.81 8.88 0.09
C GLY A 112 -19.89 7.38 -0.16
N TYR A 113 -20.73 6.97 -1.10
CA TYR A 113 -20.87 5.59 -1.55
C TYR A 113 -20.61 5.51 -3.05
N VAL A 114 -19.96 4.44 -3.49
CA VAL A 114 -19.68 4.20 -4.92
C VAL A 114 -20.98 4.04 -5.70
N ASP A 115 -22.03 3.51 -5.07
CA ASP A 115 -23.36 3.38 -5.66
C ASP A 115 -23.91 4.72 -6.16
N ASP A 116 -23.62 5.83 -5.44
CA ASP A 116 -24.14 7.15 -5.77
C ASP A 116 -23.37 7.80 -6.95
N GLU A 117 -22.18 7.31 -7.27
CA GLU A 117 -21.34 7.79 -8.39
C GLU A 117 -21.59 7.04 -9.70
N LEU A 118 -22.22 5.85 -9.61
CA LEU A 118 -22.50 4.96 -10.75
C LEU A 118 -23.98 5.02 -11.21
N ALA A 119 -24.82 5.80 -10.53
CA ALA A 119 -26.23 6.02 -10.84
C ALA A 119 -26.42 7.16 -11.86
#